data_AF-A0A4Z1DL42-F1
#
_entry.id   AF-A0A4Z1DL42-F1
#
_cell.length_a   1.000
_cell.length_b   1.000
_cell.length_c   1.000
_cell.angle_alpha   90.00
_cell.angle_beta   90.00
_cell.angle_gamma   90.00
#
_symmetry.space_group_name_H-M   'P 1'
#
loop_
_entity.id
_entity.type
_entity.pdbx_description
1 polymer ?
#
loop_
_entity_poly.entity_id
_entity_poly.type
_entity_poly.pdbx_seq_one_letter_code
_entity_poly.pdbx_strand_id
1 'polypeptide(L)'
;MKRRDTPAAVLFDRDGTLVADVPYNGDPGRVRLLPGARRAVDLLRAAGIATGVVSNQSGVGRGLISDAAVRRVNARADELLGGLGVWVYCPHTPDAGCECRKPRPGLVLRAAEALGQAPGDCVVIGDIAADVRAGRAAGARAILVANAATRPEEAAAEPDAAADLLTAVRSLLPPDGGERT
;
A
#
# COMPACT_ATOMS: atom_id res chain seq x y z
N MET A 1 5.90 6.56 24.39
CA MET A 1 6.78 6.61 23.20
C MET A 1 6.41 7.85 22.40
N LYS A 2 7.34 8.78 22.12
CA LYS A 2 7.04 9.92 21.22
C LYS A 2 6.85 9.38 19.80
N ARG A 3 5.73 9.69 19.15
CA ARG A 3 5.48 9.33 17.75
C ARG A 3 6.51 10.06 16.88
N ARG A 4 7.06 9.39 15.86
CA ARG A 4 7.92 10.04 14.86
C ARG A 4 7.06 10.81 13.86
N ASP A 5 7.51 11.99 13.46
CA ASP A 5 6.85 12.77 12.41
C ASP A 5 7.01 12.06 11.05
N THR A 6 8.24 11.65 10.72
CA THR A 6 8.56 10.84 9.53
C THR A 6 8.45 9.34 9.84
N PRO A 7 7.74 8.55 9.02
CA PRO A 7 7.62 7.11 9.23
C PRO A 7 8.90 6.35 8.84
N ALA A 8 9.10 5.19 9.44
CA ALA A 8 10.19 4.28 9.05
C ALA A 8 9.87 3.47 7.80
N ALA A 9 8.58 3.18 7.56
CA ALA A 9 8.13 2.51 6.35
C ALA A 9 6.76 3.01 5.85
N VAL A 10 6.55 2.89 4.55
CA VAL A 10 5.25 3.08 3.90
C VAL A 10 4.84 1.80 3.19
N LEU A 11 3.64 1.31 3.51
CA LEU A 11 3.05 0.10 2.98
C LEU A 11 1.87 0.47 2.10
N PHE A 12 1.95 0.15 0.82
CA PHE A 12 0.94 0.50 -0.16
C PHE A 12 -0.03 -0.65 -0.40
N ASP A 13 -1.32 -0.34 -0.62
CA ASP A 13 -2.12 -1.23 -1.44
C ASP A 13 -1.59 -1.24 -2.90
N ARG A 14 -1.92 -2.29 -3.65
CA ARG A 14 -1.50 -2.45 -5.04
C ARG A 14 -2.49 -1.84 -6.02
N ASP A 15 -3.71 -2.37 -6.05
CA ASP A 15 -4.68 -2.18 -7.12
C ASP A 15 -5.56 -0.97 -6.80
N GLY A 16 -5.59 0.05 -7.66
CA GLY A 16 -6.27 1.31 -7.35
C GLY A 16 -5.40 2.32 -6.60
N THR A 17 -4.23 1.90 -6.11
CA THR A 17 -3.25 2.76 -5.41
C THR A 17 -1.94 2.94 -6.19
N LEU A 18 -1.18 1.86 -6.43
CA LEU A 18 0.08 1.92 -7.20
C LEU A 18 -0.13 1.61 -8.68
N VAL A 19 -1.03 0.67 -8.98
CA VAL A 19 -1.36 0.23 -10.34
C VAL A 19 -2.86 0.34 -10.59
N ALA A 20 -3.26 0.46 -11.85
CA ALA A 20 -4.68 0.48 -12.22
C ALA A 20 -5.39 -0.79 -11.74
N ASP A 21 -6.57 -0.64 -11.13
CA ASP A 21 -7.37 -1.78 -10.70
C ASP A 21 -7.94 -2.52 -11.93
N VAL A 22 -7.47 -3.74 -12.10
CA VAL A 22 -7.92 -4.66 -13.15
C VAL A 22 -8.46 -5.90 -12.45
N PRO A 23 -9.78 -6.17 -12.52
CA PRO A 23 -10.39 -7.28 -11.81
C PRO A 23 -9.68 -8.61 -12.10
N TYR A 24 -9.19 -9.24 -11.02
CA TYR A 24 -8.50 -10.54 -11.06
C TYR A 24 -7.34 -10.59 -12.07
N ASN A 25 -6.51 -9.55 -12.09
CA ASN A 25 -5.39 -9.50 -13.03
C ASN A 25 -4.35 -10.61 -12.75
N GLY A 26 -4.24 -11.57 -13.68
CA GLY A 26 -3.18 -12.58 -13.73
C GLY A 26 -2.16 -12.37 -14.86
N ASP A 27 -2.28 -11.26 -15.60
CA ASP A 27 -1.48 -10.94 -16.78
C ASP A 27 -0.55 -9.73 -16.53
N PRO A 28 0.78 -9.94 -16.49
CA PRO A 28 1.75 -8.86 -16.40
C PRO A 28 1.61 -7.78 -17.48
N GLY A 29 1.14 -8.13 -18.68
CA GLY A 29 0.97 -7.19 -19.80
C GLY A 29 -0.06 -6.08 -19.50
N ARG A 30 -0.98 -6.33 -18.57
CA ARG A 30 -2.03 -5.39 -18.15
C ARG A 30 -1.63 -4.48 -16.99
N VAL A 31 -0.43 -4.66 -16.43
CA VAL A 31 0.06 -3.78 -15.36
C VAL A 31 0.33 -2.38 -15.91
N ARG A 32 -0.32 -1.38 -15.31
CA ARG A 32 -0.15 0.04 -15.62
C ARG A 32 -0.06 0.80 -14.31
N LEU A 33 1.03 1.54 -14.10
CA LEU A 33 1.17 2.38 -12.91
C LEU A 33 0.14 3.51 -12.95
N LEU A 34 -0.41 3.85 -11.78
CA LEU A 34 -1.22 5.05 -11.64
C LEU A 34 -0.32 6.31 -11.67
N PRO A 35 -0.89 7.49 -12.02
CA PRO A 35 -0.15 8.74 -12.05
C PRO A 35 0.59 8.99 -10.73
N GLY A 36 1.88 9.32 -10.83
CA GLY A 36 2.71 9.63 -9.66
C GLY A 36 3.22 8.44 -8.86
N ALA A 37 2.79 7.19 -9.11
CA ALA A 37 3.19 6.03 -8.31
C ALA A 37 4.72 5.81 -8.27
N ARG A 38 5.37 5.83 -9.43
CA ARG A 38 6.84 5.73 -9.49
C ARG A 38 7.52 6.87 -8.73
N ARG A 39 7.04 8.10 -8.93
CA ARG A 39 7.62 9.29 -8.29
C ARG A 39 7.43 9.26 -6.76
N ALA A 40 6.29 8.78 -6.28
CA ALA A 40 6.01 8.57 -4.86
C ALA A 40 7.03 7.60 -4.22
N VAL A 41 7.27 6.46 -4.86
CA VAL A 41 8.29 5.50 -4.39
C VAL A 41 9.68 6.11 -4.43
N ASP A 42 10.04 6.84 -5.49
CA ASP A 42 11.36 7.48 -5.60
C ASP A 42 11.59 8.54 -4.51
N LEU A 43 10.56 9.32 -4.14
CA LEU A 43 10.64 10.30 -3.05
C LEU A 43 10.89 9.65 -1.70
N LEU A 44 10.16 8.57 -1.38
CA LEU A 44 10.37 7.83 -0.13
C LEU A 44 11.76 7.18 -0.10
N ARG A 45 12.21 6.62 -1.22
CA ARG A 45 13.55 6.04 -1.36
C ARG A 45 14.64 7.09 -1.12
N ALA A 46 14.50 8.28 -1.70
CA ALA A 46 15.43 9.39 -1.49
C ALA A 46 15.48 9.85 -0.03
N ALA A 47 14.36 9.74 0.70
CA ALA A 47 14.27 10.03 2.13
C ALA A 47 14.73 8.87 3.03
N GLY A 48 15.18 7.74 2.47
CA GLY A 48 15.59 6.56 3.24
C GLY A 48 14.44 5.82 3.94
N ILE A 49 13.20 6.03 3.49
CA ILE A 49 12.01 5.38 4.04
C ILE A 49 11.77 4.06 3.31
N ALA A 50 11.62 2.97 4.08
CA ALA A 50 11.36 1.66 3.50
C ALA A 50 9.97 1.59 2.84
N THR A 51 9.85 0.81 1.77
CA THR A 51 8.58 0.68 1.04
C THR A 51 8.20 -0.78 0.86
N GLY A 52 6.90 -1.08 0.92
CA GLY A 52 6.37 -2.41 0.68
C GLY A 52 4.94 -2.39 0.18
N VAL A 53 4.45 -3.54 -0.28
CA VAL A 53 3.08 -3.74 -0.76
C VAL A 53 2.33 -4.72 0.13
N VAL A 54 1.08 -4.39 0.46
CA VAL A 54 0.12 -5.24 1.17
C VAL A 54 -1.19 -5.31 0.39
N SER A 55 -1.48 -6.45 -0.26
CA SER A 55 -2.62 -6.56 -1.18
C SER A 55 -3.56 -7.75 -0.92
N ASN A 56 -4.86 -7.55 -1.11
CA ASN A 56 -5.86 -8.62 -1.08
C ASN A 56 -6.02 -9.22 -2.49
N GLN A 57 -5.65 -10.48 -2.71
CA GLN A 57 -5.70 -11.16 -4.01
C GLN A 57 -6.67 -12.35 -4.00
N SER A 58 -7.94 -12.06 -3.73
CA SER A 58 -8.98 -13.12 -3.56
C SER A 58 -9.28 -13.94 -4.81
N GLY A 59 -8.81 -13.50 -5.98
CA GLY A 59 -8.89 -14.29 -7.22
C GLY A 59 -8.22 -15.65 -7.10
N VAL A 60 -7.19 -15.78 -6.24
CA VAL A 60 -6.52 -17.06 -5.97
C VAL A 60 -7.44 -18.02 -5.23
N GLY A 61 -7.99 -17.61 -4.09
CA GLY A 61 -8.92 -18.42 -3.31
C GLY A 61 -10.24 -18.72 -4.04
N ARG A 62 -10.60 -17.89 -5.03
CA ARG A 62 -11.75 -18.14 -5.93
C ARG A 62 -11.42 -19.05 -7.11
N GLY A 63 -10.16 -19.45 -7.31
CA GLY A 63 -9.73 -20.25 -8.46
C GLY A 63 -9.71 -19.51 -9.81
N LEU A 64 -9.80 -18.18 -9.80
CA LEU A 64 -9.84 -17.33 -11.02
C LEU A 64 -8.45 -17.04 -11.58
N ILE A 65 -7.44 -17.00 -10.71
CA ILE A 65 -6.03 -16.81 -11.07
C ILE A 65 -5.16 -17.69 -10.17
N SER A 66 -3.97 -18.07 -10.65
CA SER A 66 -3.02 -18.84 -9.85
C SER A 66 -2.14 -17.95 -8.98
N ASP A 67 -1.58 -18.52 -7.91
CA ASP A 67 -0.55 -17.87 -7.09
C ASP A 67 0.64 -17.39 -7.95
N ALA A 68 1.08 -18.22 -8.89
CA ALA A 68 2.13 -17.89 -9.84
C ALA A 68 1.76 -16.68 -10.73
N ALA A 69 0.49 -16.55 -11.13
CA ALA A 69 0.04 -15.40 -11.91
C ALA A 69 0.12 -14.09 -11.10
N VAL A 70 -0.31 -14.11 -9.84
CA VAL A 70 -0.17 -12.97 -8.93
C VAL A 70 1.29 -12.57 -8.76
N ARG A 71 2.19 -13.55 -8.57
CA ARG A 71 3.64 -13.28 -8.45
C ARG A 71 4.22 -12.62 -9.70
N ARG A 72 3.82 -13.05 -10.90
CA ARG A 72 4.28 -12.40 -12.14
C ARG A 72 3.76 -10.97 -12.28
N VAL A 73 2.50 -10.72 -11.91
CA VAL A 73 1.92 -9.37 -11.89
C VAL A 73 2.66 -8.47 -10.89
N ASN A 74 2.93 -8.97 -9.68
CA ASN A 74 3.70 -8.25 -8.68
C ASN A 74 5.13 -7.95 -9.16
N ALA A 75 5.82 -8.93 -9.77
CA ALA A 75 7.16 -8.74 -10.31
C ALA A 75 7.20 -7.65 -11.40
N ARG A 76 6.19 -7.60 -12.27
CA ARG A 76 6.09 -6.55 -13.29
C ARG A 76 5.82 -5.18 -12.68
N ALA A 77 4.97 -5.10 -11.66
CA ALA A 77 4.72 -3.84 -10.97
C ALA A 77 5.98 -3.35 -10.23
N ASP A 78 6.71 -4.26 -9.57
CA ASP A 78 7.97 -3.97 -8.88
C ASP A 78 9.04 -3.42 -9.84
N GLU A 79 9.20 -4.05 -11.01
CA GLU A 79 10.10 -3.59 -12.09
C GLU A 79 9.78 -2.14 -12.50
N LEU A 80 8.50 -1.84 -12.75
CA LEU A 80 8.06 -0.51 -13.17
C LEU A 80 8.28 0.55 -12.06
N LEU A 81 8.12 0.17 -10.79
CA LEU A 81 8.33 1.03 -9.62
C LEU A 81 9.81 1.19 -9.25
N GLY A 82 10.71 0.43 -9.88
CA GLY A 82 12.15 0.46 -9.59
C GLY A 82 12.52 -0.26 -8.30
N GLY A 83 11.73 -1.25 -7.88
CA GLY A 83 11.99 -2.08 -6.71
C GLY A 83 11.44 -1.52 -5.39
N LEU A 84 10.73 -2.36 -4.64
CA LEU A 84 10.31 -2.16 -3.26
C LEU A 84 10.95 -3.22 -2.34
N GLY A 85 10.95 -2.96 -1.02
CA GLY A 85 11.57 -3.85 -0.04
C GLY A 85 10.81 -5.16 0.17
N VAL A 86 9.48 -5.14 0.10
CA VAL A 86 8.66 -6.35 0.31
C VAL A 86 7.33 -6.31 -0.44
N TRP A 87 6.86 -7.49 -0.88
CA TRP A 87 5.53 -7.70 -1.43
C TRP A 87 4.81 -8.81 -0.66
N VAL A 88 3.72 -8.47 0.02
CA VAL A 88 2.89 -9.43 0.77
C VAL A 88 1.45 -9.37 0.23
N TYR A 89 0.84 -10.52 -0.01
CA TYR A 89 -0.56 -10.59 -0.39
C TYR A 89 -1.32 -11.71 0.32
N CYS A 90 -2.63 -11.52 0.44
CA CYS A 90 -3.53 -12.52 1.00
C CYS A 90 -4.35 -13.15 -0.14
N PRO A 91 -4.19 -14.46 -0.41
CA PRO A 91 -4.87 -15.14 -1.53
C PRO A 91 -6.33 -15.50 -1.22
N HIS A 92 -6.74 -15.42 0.04
CA HIS A 92 -7.99 -16.00 0.52
C HIS A 92 -9.23 -15.18 0.13
N THR A 93 -10.37 -15.87 0.10
CA THR A 93 -11.70 -15.28 -0.09
C THR A 93 -12.14 -14.51 1.17
N PRO A 94 -13.18 -13.65 1.08
CA PRO A 94 -13.72 -12.92 2.22
C PRO A 94 -14.21 -13.80 3.38
N ASP A 95 -14.75 -14.98 3.06
CA ASP A 95 -15.37 -15.94 3.96
C ASP A 95 -14.39 -16.96 4.56
N ALA A 96 -13.15 -17.01 4.08
CA ALA A 96 -12.14 -17.98 4.52
C ALA A 96 -11.67 -17.82 5.99
N GLY A 97 -12.10 -16.76 6.70
CA GLY A 97 -11.76 -16.56 8.11
C GLY A 97 -10.26 -16.38 8.40
N CYS A 98 -9.43 -16.06 7.40
CA CYS A 98 -7.97 -15.94 7.55
C CYS A 98 -7.51 -14.62 8.21
N GLU A 99 -6.42 -14.64 8.96
CA GLU A 99 -5.93 -13.44 9.67
C GLU A 99 -5.25 -12.39 8.77
N CYS A 100 -4.92 -12.75 7.52
CA CYS A 100 -4.22 -11.83 6.62
C CYS A 100 -5.14 -10.81 5.93
N ARG A 101 -6.36 -11.19 5.56
CA ARG A 101 -7.16 -10.40 4.62
C ARG A 101 -7.55 -9.06 5.24
N LYS A 102 -7.20 -7.94 4.59
CA LYS A 102 -7.65 -6.59 4.99
C LYS A 102 -9.19 -6.58 5.04
N PRO A 103 -9.82 -6.11 6.13
CA PRO A 103 -9.31 -5.15 7.12
C PRO A 103 -8.54 -5.73 8.32
N ARG A 104 -8.23 -7.04 8.35
CA ARG A 104 -7.39 -7.61 9.41
C ARG A 104 -5.93 -7.14 9.25
N PRO A 105 -5.16 -7.06 10.35
CA PRO A 105 -3.82 -6.45 10.32
C PRO A 105 -2.72 -7.38 9.77
N GLY A 106 -3.02 -8.66 9.50
CA GLY A 106 -1.99 -9.67 9.27
C GLY A 106 -1.04 -9.36 8.10
N LEU A 107 -1.50 -8.73 7.02
CA LEU A 107 -0.60 -8.30 5.93
C LEU A 107 0.34 -7.17 6.36
N VAL A 108 -0.18 -6.19 7.11
CA VAL A 108 0.59 -5.03 7.60
C VAL A 108 1.67 -5.48 8.58
N LEU A 109 1.32 -6.37 9.52
CA LEU A 109 2.26 -6.93 10.49
C LEU A 109 3.40 -7.69 9.81
N ARG A 110 3.07 -8.57 8.84
CA ARG A 110 4.08 -9.33 8.08
C ARG A 110 5.01 -8.44 7.26
N ALA A 111 4.46 -7.40 6.62
CA ALA A 111 5.27 -6.48 5.83
C ALA A 111 6.19 -5.63 6.72
N ALA A 112 5.70 -5.15 7.86
CA ALA A 112 6.51 -4.42 8.82
C ALA A 112 7.66 -5.29 9.37
N GLU A 113 7.36 -6.54 9.76
CA GLU A 113 8.36 -7.51 10.21
C GLU A 113 9.44 -7.78 9.15
N ALA A 114 9.04 -8.01 7.89
CA ALA A 114 9.97 -8.24 6.79
C ALA A 114 10.88 -7.03 6.50
N LEU A 115 10.43 -5.82 6.80
CA LEU A 115 11.22 -4.59 6.70
C LEU A 115 12.02 -4.26 7.98
N GLY A 116 11.92 -5.11 9.01
CA GLY A 116 12.55 -4.88 10.31
C GLY A 116 12.01 -3.67 11.06
N GLN A 117 10.74 -3.30 10.85
CA GLN A 117 10.11 -2.12 11.44
C GLN A 117 9.01 -2.50 12.44
N ALA A 118 8.77 -1.62 13.42
CA ALA A 118 7.59 -1.72 14.26
C ALA A 118 6.36 -1.24 13.48
N PRO A 119 5.19 -1.89 13.59
CA PRO A 119 3.96 -1.45 12.92
C PRO A 119 3.58 0.00 13.23
N GLY A 120 3.82 0.46 14.46
CA GLY A 120 3.57 1.85 14.89
C GLY A 120 4.43 2.91 14.19
N ASP A 121 5.53 2.50 13.57
CA ASP A 121 6.41 3.37 12.78
C ASP A 121 6.08 3.31 11.28
N CYS A 122 5.05 2.56 10.88
CA CYS A 122 4.60 2.40 9.50
C CYS A 122 3.41 3.33 9.17
N VAL A 123 3.24 3.62 7.88
CA VAL A 123 2.02 4.21 7.32
C VAL A 123 1.47 3.27 6.24
N VAL A 124 0.18 2.98 6.28
CA VAL A 124 -0.52 2.29 5.20
C VAL A 124 -1.18 3.30 4.28
N ILE A 125 -0.98 3.19 2.96
CA ILE A 125 -1.65 4.03 1.97
C ILE A 125 -2.46 3.11 1.05
N GLY A 126 -3.77 3.36 0.95
CA GLY A 126 -4.67 2.58 0.11
C GLY A 126 -5.88 3.40 -0.33
N ASP A 127 -6.71 2.84 -1.21
CA ASP A 127 -7.83 3.54 -1.85
C ASP A 127 -9.20 3.13 -1.30
N ILE A 128 -9.26 2.12 -0.43
CA ILE A 128 -10.50 1.67 0.21
C ILE A 128 -10.41 1.67 1.73
N ALA A 129 -11.55 1.80 2.41
CA ALA A 129 -11.58 1.82 3.88
C ALA A 129 -11.03 0.53 4.53
N ALA A 130 -10.96 -0.59 3.80
CA ALA A 130 -10.34 -1.81 4.32
C ALA A 130 -8.84 -1.65 4.58
N ASP A 131 -8.13 -0.85 3.79
CA ASP A 131 -6.69 -0.59 3.95
C ASP A 131 -6.42 0.23 5.19
N VAL A 132 -7.21 1.29 5.36
CA VAL A 132 -7.17 2.16 6.53
C VAL A 132 -7.42 1.36 7.82
N ARG A 133 -8.47 0.53 7.82
CA ARG A 133 -8.79 -0.32 8.96
C ARG A 133 -7.68 -1.33 9.26
N ALA A 134 -7.05 -1.92 8.23
CA ALA A 134 -5.93 -2.83 8.43
C ALA A 134 -4.71 -2.14 9.04
N GLY A 135 -4.36 -0.95 8.56
CA GLY A 135 -3.27 -0.13 9.13
C GLY A 135 -3.54 0.19 10.60
N ARG A 136 -4.70 0.75 10.91
CA ARG A 136 -5.11 1.09 12.28
C ARG A 136 -5.14 -0.12 13.21
N ALA A 137 -5.67 -1.25 12.74
CA ALA A 137 -5.71 -2.50 13.52
C ALA A 137 -4.30 -3.06 13.81
N ALA A 138 -3.31 -2.75 12.97
CA ALA A 138 -1.91 -3.12 13.19
C ALA A 138 -1.18 -2.11 14.11
N GLY A 139 -1.80 -0.99 14.46
CA GLY A 139 -1.18 0.12 15.18
C GLY A 139 -0.44 1.11 14.29
N ALA A 140 -0.48 0.94 12.96
CA ALA A 140 0.10 1.87 11.99
C ALA A 140 -0.78 3.11 11.78
N ARG A 141 -0.19 4.17 11.26
CA ARG A 141 -0.96 5.25 10.63
C ARG A 141 -1.56 4.75 9.32
N ALA A 142 -2.61 5.40 8.84
CA ALA A 142 -3.13 5.13 7.52
C ALA A 142 -3.62 6.39 6.82
N ILE A 143 -3.49 6.42 5.50
CA ILE A 143 -3.93 7.50 4.61
C ILE A 143 -4.78 6.86 3.52
N LEU A 144 -5.98 7.40 3.31
CA LEU A 144 -6.84 7.02 2.19
C LEU A 144 -6.53 7.91 0.99
N VAL A 145 -6.25 7.33 -0.16
CA VAL A 145 -6.13 8.07 -1.43
C VAL A 145 -7.39 7.81 -2.23
N ALA A 146 -8.32 8.76 -2.21
CA ALA A 146 -9.60 8.59 -2.89
C ALA A 146 -9.41 8.55 -4.41
N ASN A 147 -10.01 7.56 -5.05
CA ASN A 147 -10.10 7.44 -6.50
C ASN A 147 -11.58 7.28 -6.92
N ALA A 148 -11.83 7.04 -8.21
CA ALA A 148 -13.20 6.89 -8.73
C ALA A 148 -13.97 5.67 -8.18
N ALA A 149 -13.27 4.68 -7.63
CA ALA A 149 -13.85 3.50 -6.98
C ALA A 149 -14.05 3.70 -5.46
N THR A 150 -13.35 4.66 -4.85
CA THR A 150 -13.54 5.03 -3.45
C THR A 150 -14.93 5.63 -3.26
N ARG A 151 -15.66 5.12 -2.27
CA ARG A 151 -16.99 5.62 -1.98
C ARG A 151 -16.91 7.01 -1.33
N PRO A 152 -17.72 8.00 -1.76
CA PRO A 152 -17.65 9.35 -1.22
C PRO A 152 -17.79 9.42 0.30
N GLU A 153 -18.62 8.56 0.89
CA GLU A 153 -18.77 8.46 2.34
C GLU A 153 -17.53 7.92 3.06
N GLU A 154 -16.75 7.03 2.42
CA GLU A 154 -15.50 6.54 2.98
C GLU A 154 -14.44 7.65 2.98
N ALA A 155 -14.37 8.42 1.89
CA ALA A 155 -13.47 9.56 1.79
C ALA A 155 -13.83 10.67 2.79
N ALA A 156 -15.11 11.03 2.89
CA ALA A 156 -15.58 12.06 3.82
C ALA A 156 -15.41 11.67 5.30
N ALA A 157 -15.46 10.37 5.61
CA ALA A 157 -15.28 9.86 6.96
C ALA A 157 -13.81 9.70 7.37
N GLU A 158 -12.85 9.92 6.44
CA GLU A 158 -11.43 9.68 6.70
C GLU A 158 -10.65 11.00 6.85
N PRO A 159 -10.30 11.40 8.09
CA PRO A 159 -9.64 12.68 8.34
C PRO A 159 -8.27 12.79 7.67
N ASP A 160 -7.58 11.66 7.51
CA ASP A 160 -6.25 11.59 6.89
C ASP A 160 -6.34 11.29 5.38
N ALA A 161 -7.48 11.57 4.73
CA ALA A 161 -7.61 11.38 3.29
C ALA A 161 -6.76 12.38 2.49
N ALA A 162 -6.14 11.90 1.40
CA ALA A 162 -5.38 12.70 0.46
C ALA A 162 -6.02 12.67 -0.93
N ALA A 163 -5.87 13.78 -1.66
CA ALA A 163 -6.43 13.92 -3.01
C ALA A 163 -5.76 12.99 -4.04
N ASP A 164 -4.49 12.68 -3.85
CA ASP A 164 -3.72 11.77 -4.69
C ASP A 164 -2.52 11.17 -3.93
N LEU A 165 -1.88 10.18 -4.54
CA LEU A 165 -0.77 9.44 -3.96
C LEU A 165 0.47 10.32 -3.70
N LEU A 166 0.73 11.32 -4.54
CA LEU A 166 1.88 12.20 -4.36
C LEU A 166 1.67 13.17 -3.20
N THR A 167 0.45 13.67 -3.03
CA THR A 167 0.03 14.49 -1.89
C THR A 167 0.14 13.69 -0.59
N ALA A 168 -0.33 12.45 -0.60
CA ALA A 168 -0.18 11.52 0.53
C ALA A 168 1.29 11.29 0.90
N VAL A 169 2.17 11.05 -0.08
CA VAL A 169 3.59 10.81 0.20
C VAL A 169 4.31 12.09 0.67
N ARG A 170 4.03 13.23 0.04
CA ARG A 170 4.67 14.50 0.43
C ARG A 170 4.34 14.92 1.85
N SER A 171 3.13 14.63 2.35
CA SER A 171 2.76 14.95 3.74
C SER A 171 3.53 14.11 4.78
N LEU A 172 4.18 13.02 4.37
CA LEU A 172 5.00 12.17 5.23
C LEU A 172 6.48 12.57 5.27
N LEU A 173 6.91 13.41 4.32
CA LEU A 173 8.29 13.85 4.21
C LEU A 173 8.51 15.10 5.06
N PRO A 174 9.73 15.29 5.61
CA PRO A 174 10.07 16.56 6.22
C PRO A 174 9.93 17.69 5.17
N PRO A 175 9.57 18.91 5.58
CA PRO A 175 9.63 20.05 4.67
C PRO A 175 11.06 20.16 4.13
N ASP A 176 11.20 20.40 2.82
CA ASP A 176 12.50 20.51 2.17
C ASP A 176 13.39 21.42 3.00
N GLY A 177 14.42 20.82 3.62
CA GLY A 177 15.40 21.57 4.38
C GLY A 177 16.11 22.48 3.39
N GLY A 178 15.71 23.75 3.38
CA GLY A 178 16.38 24.78 2.60
C GLY A 178 17.88 24.64 2.75
N GLU A 179 18.58 24.79 1.62
CA GLU A 179 20.03 24.74 1.50
C GLU A 179 20.71 25.21 2.79
N ARG A 180 21.42 24.29 3.45
CA ARG A 180 22.49 24.73 4.35
C ARG A 180 23.53 25.38 3.44
N THR A 181 23.51 26.70 3.55
CA THR A 181 24.38 27.76 3.02
C THR A 181 25.76 27.30 2.55
#